data_AF-X1TMU6-F1
#
_entry.id   AF-X1TMU6-F1
#
_cell.length_a   1.000
_cell.length_b   1.000
_cell.length_c   1.000
_cell.angle_alpha   90.00
_cell.angle_beta   90.00
_cell.angle_gamma   90.00
#
_symmetry.space_group_name_H-M   'P 1'
#
loop_
_entity.id
_entity.type
_entity.pdbx_description
1 polymer ?
#
loop_
_entity_poly.entity_id
_entity_poly.type
_entity_poly.pdbx_seq_one_letter_code
_entity_poly.pdbx_strand_id
1 'polypeptide(L)'
;RYIDCAKEHGINKIIRITSDNVFIQPDLIKPLIKLEDSDYDYASYQIGNKNVVLTHWGFFGEFVTLKALEKAISKSSDKKDLEHVTYYIYNHPYDFNLSFLNVPPELERADIRLTIDIKEDFEICKEILNHLFRNNIEMNYKNILNYINNNPLLLERMKYNIKHSK
;
A
#
# COMPACT_ATOMS: atom_id res chain seq x y z
N ARG A 1 -5.05 17.29 6.43
CA ARG A 1 -3.62 16.86 6.45
C ARG A 1 -3.03 16.73 5.05
N TYR A 2 -3.39 15.72 4.25
CA TYR A 2 -2.82 15.54 2.90
C TYR A 2 -3.15 16.72 1.97
N ILE A 3 -4.41 17.15 1.94
CA ILE A 3 -4.86 18.31 1.17
C ILE A 3 -4.11 19.58 1.59
N ASP A 4 -4.00 19.84 2.89
CA ASP A 4 -3.35 21.05 3.41
C ASP A 4 -1.87 21.11 3.03
N CYS A 5 -1.13 20.01 3.23
CA CYS A 5 0.27 19.89 2.85
C CYS A 5 0.47 20.09 1.34
N ALA A 6 -0.37 19.45 0.52
CA ALA A 6 -0.30 19.58 -0.93
C ALA A 6 -0.57 21.03 -1.38
N LYS A 7 -1.55 21.71 -0.78
CA LYS A 7 -1.84 23.13 -1.05
C LYS A 7 -0.68 24.04 -0.64
N GLU A 8 -0.13 23.84 0.55
CA GLU A 8 0.99 24.63 1.08
C GLU A 8 2.21 24.59 0.15
N HIS A 9 2.46 23.44 -0.48
CA HIS A 9 3.60 23.25 -1.38
C HIS A 9 3.25 23.35 -2.88
N GLY A 10 2.00 23.66 -3.24
CA GLY A 10 1.57 23.73 -4.65
C GLY A 10 1.65 22.40 -5.41
N ILE A 11 1.51 21.27 -4.71
CA ILE A 11 1.60 19.91 -5.26
C ILE A 11 0.22 19.44 -5.69
N ASN A 12 0.08 19.07 -6.97
CA ASN A 12 -1.20 18.61 -7.53
C ASN A 12 -1.29 17.10 -7.72
N LYS A 13 -0.16 16.40 -7.83
CA LYS A 13 -0.06 14.95 -8.05
C LYS A 13 0.78 14.37 -6.92
N ILE A 14 0.24 13.40 -6.20
CA ILE A 14 0.77 12.94 -4.92
C ILE A 14 1.00 11.43 -5.01
N ILE A 15 2.19 10.99 -4.65
CA ILE A 15 2.43 9.59 -4.28
C ILE A 15 2.24 9.47 -2.78
N ARG A 16 1.14 8.84 -2.34
CA ARG A 16 0.86 8.56 -0.94
C ARG A 16 1.47 7.22 -0.54
N ILE A 17 2.14 7.23 0.61
CA ILE A 17 2.71 6.07 1.28
C ILE A 17 2.17 6.09 2.72
N THR A 18 1.80 4.92 3.26
CA THR A 18 1.34 4.79 4.64
C THR A 18 2.50 4.45 5.56
N SER A 19 2.47 4.95 6.80
CA SER A 19 3.60 4.84 7.75
C SER A 19 3.77 3.45 8.36
N ASP A 20 2.73 2.62 8.28
CA ASP A 20 2.69 1.21 8.70
C ASP A 20 3.31 0.26 7.66
N ASN A 21 3.59 0.74 6.45
CA ASN A 21 4.25 0.00 5.37
C ASN A 21 5.78 0.14 5.50
N VAL A 22 6.40 -0.69 6.34
CA VAL A 22 7.87 -0.59 6.57
C VAL A 22 8.72 -1.15 5.44
N PHE A 23 8.13 -1.95 4.55
CA PHE A 23 8.82 -2.61 3.43
C PHE A 23 8.50 -1.99 2.08
N ILE A 24 8.24 -0.68 2.03
CA ILE A 24 7.95 0.02 0.77
C ILE A 24 9.02 -0.28 -0.29
N GLN A 25 8.55 -0.56 -1.51
CA GLN A 25 9.38 -0.96 -2.64
C GLN A 25 9.47 0.17 -3.66
N PRO A 26 10.61 0.89 -3.76
CA PRO A 26 10.76 1.98 -4.71
C PRO A 26 10.48 1.57 -6.16
N ASP A 27 10.84 0.34 -6.54
CA ASP A 27 10.58 -0.19 -7.89
C ASP A 27 9.10 -0.40 -8.20
N LEU A 28 8.27 -0.63 -7.17
CA LEU A 28 6.81 -0.69 -7.30
C LEU A 28 6.16 0.70 -7.24
N ILE A 29 6.90 1.75 -6.84
CA ILE A 29 6.42 3.14 -6.90
C ILE A 29 6.73 3.78 -8.26
N LYS A 30 7.86 3.44 -8.88
CA LYS A 30 8.29 4.02 -10.17
C LYS A 30 7.21 4.01 -11.26
N PRO A 31 6.42 2.93 -11.45
CA PRO A 31 5.34 2.93 -12.45
C PRO A 31 4.24 3.96 -12.16
N LEU A 32 3.95 4.25 -10.88
CA LEU A 32 2.96 5.24 -10.48
C LEU A 32 3.45 6.67 -10.75
N ILE A 33 4.75 6.92 -10.56
CA ILE A 33 5.36 8.23 -10.89
C ILE A 33 5.23 8.52 -12.39
N LYS A 34 5.33 7.51 -13.25
CA LYS A 34 5.18 7.67 -14.71
C LYS A 34 3.78 8.12 -15.13
N LEU A 35 2.80 8.11 -14.22
CA LEU A 35 1.45 8.64 -14.45
C LEU A 35 1.36 10.15 -14.20
N GLU A 36 2.48 10.83 -13.92
CA GLU A 36 2.54 12.27 -13.72
C GLU A 36 1.99 13.09 -14.90
N ASP A 37 1.98 12.56 -16.12
CA ASP A 37 1.40 13.24 -17.29
C ASP A 37 0.03 12.69 -17.72
N SER A 38 -0.53 11.71 -17.00
CA SER A 38 -1.85 11.16 -17.33
C SER A 38 -2.99 11.99 -16.75
N ASP A 39 -4.21 11.71 -17.24
CA ASP A 39 -5.47 12.26 -16.74
C ASP A 39 -6.10 11.39 -15.63
N TYR A 40 -5.35 10.48 -15.02
CA TYR A 40 -5.86 9.67 -13.91
C TYR A 40 -6.02 10.53 -12.66
N ASP A 41 -7.12 10.32 -11.94
CA ASP A 41 -7.37 10.91 -10.62
C ASP A 41 -6.71 10.08 -9.52
N TYR A 42 -6.61 8.77 -9.76
CA TYR A 42 -6.08 7.79 -8.82
C TYR A 42 -5.45 6.62 -9.55
N ALA A 43 -4.33 6.13 -9.04
CA ALA A 43 -3.76 4.88 -9.49
C ALA A 43 -3.11 4.08 -8.36
N SER A 44 -3.23 2.77 -8.42
CA SER A 44 -2.63 1.85 -7.45
C SER A 44 -2.39 0.50 -8.13
N TYR A 45 -1.99 -0.49 -7.35
CA TYR A 45 -1.97 -1.88 -7.78
C TYR A 45 -3.24 -2.61 -7.34
N GLN A 46 -3.50 -3.76 -7.96
CA GLN A 46 -4.54 -4.69 -7.53
C GLN A 46 -4.03 -6.14 -7.53
N ILE A 47 -4.63 -6.93 -6.65
CA ILE A 47 -4.51 -8.39 -6.58
C ILE A 47 -5.91 -8.93 -6.85
N GLY A 48 -6.08 -9.67 -7.94
CA GLY A 48 -7.39 -9.91 -8.55
C GLY A 48 -8.12 -8.59 -8.79
N ASN A 49 -9.28 -8.42 -8.14
CA ASN A 49 -10.09 -7.20 -8.20
C ASN A 49 -9.99 -6.35 -6.92
N LYS A 50 -9.00 -6.61 -6.06
CA LYS A 50 -8.84 -5.92 -4.78
C LYS A 50 -7.64 -4.97 -4.84
N ASN A 51 -7.88 -3.69 -4.59
CA ASN A 51 -6.83 -2.68 -4.47
C ASN A 51 -5.83 -3.07 -3.36
N VAL A 52 -4.52 -2.96 -3.63
CA VAL A 52 -3.46 -3.35 -2.69
C VAL A 52 -3.48 -2.56 -1.39
N VAL A 53 -4.04 -1.35 -1.36
CA VAL A 53 -4.19 -0.55 -0.12
C VAL A 53 -5.14 -1.18 0.89
N LEU A 54 -5.98 -2.14 0.45
CA LEU A 54 -6.87 -2.94 1.29
C LEU A 54 -6.25 -4.30 1.67
N THR A 55 -4.99 -4.52 1.31
CA THR A 55 -4.25 -5.76 1.57
C THR A 55 -3.19 -5.53 2.65
N HIS A 56 -2.50 -6.60 3.04
CA HIS A 56 -1.50 -6.55 4.11
C HIS A 56 -0.06 -6.53 3.59
N TRP A 57 0.17 -6.19 2.31
CA TRP A 57 1.48 -6.35 1.70
C TRP A 57 2.54 -5.35 2.16
N GLY A 58 2.18 -4.12 2.51
CA GLY A 58 3.15 -3.14 2.98
C GLY A 58 4.21 -2.70 1.96
N PHE A 59 4.06 -3.03 0.66
CA PHE A 59 5.07 -2.77 -0.38
C PHE A 59 4.76 -1.57 -1.28
N PHE A 60 3.49 -1.17 -1.36
CA PHE A 60 2.99 -0.30 -2.41
C PHE A 60 2.73 1.12 -1.90
N GLY A 61 2.85 2.08 -2.82
CA GLY A 61 2.23 3.40 -2.69
C GLY A 61 0.99 3.50 -3.58
N GLU A 62 0.34 4.65 -3.53
CA GLU A 62 -0.75 5.00 -4.44
C GLU A 62 -0.55 6.41 -5.01
N PHE A 63 -0.92 6.60 -6.27
CA PHE A 63 -1.00 7.91 -6.90
C PHE A 63 -2.40 8.50 -6.68
N VAL A 64 -2.47 9.78 -6.35
CA VAL A 64 -3.73 10.51 -6.24
C VAL A 64 -3.54 11.99 -6.57
N THR A 65 -4.52 12.61 -7.21
CA THR A 65 -4.51 14.06 -7.45
C THR A 65 -5.07 14.83 -6.26
N LEU A 66 -4.57 16.04 -6.02
CA LEU A 66 -5.14 16.96 -5.02
C LEU A 66 -6.63 17.20 -5.29
N LYS A 67 -7.00 17.40 -6.55
CA LYS A 67 -8.38 17.59 -6.99
C LYS A 67 -9.27 16.40 -6.62
N ALA A 68 -8.78 15.16 -6.76
CA ALA A 68 -9.53 13.97 -6.37
C ALA A 68 -9.76 13.91 -4.86
N LEU A 69 -8.74 14.24 -4.05
CA LEU A 69 -8.86 14.32 -2.59
C LEU A 69 -9.88 15.39 -2.16
N GLU A 70 -9.84 16.57 -2.78
CA GLU A 70 -10.80 17.65 -2.50
C GLU A 70 -12.23 17.28 -2.92
N LYS A 71 -12.38 16.63 -4.07
CA LYS A 71 -13.69 16.13 -4.51
C LYS A 71 -14.22 15.10 -3.52
N ALA A 72 -13.39 14.14 -3.10
CA ALA A 72 -13.78 13.09 -2.16
C ALA A 72 -14.27 13.67 -0.82
N ILE A 73 -13.52 14.59 -0.21
CA ILE A 73 -13.90 15.18 1.09
C ILE A 73 -15.16 16.05 1.00
N SER A 74 -15.46 16.63 -0.18
CA SER A 74 -16.71 17.37 -0.39
C SER A 74 -17.95 16.48 -0.57
N LYS A 75 -17.73 15.19 -0.91
CA LYS A 75 -18.78 14.25 -1.30
C LYS A 75 -19.18 13.30 -0.18
N SER A 76 -18.33 13.12 0.83
CA SER A 76 -18.60 12.27 1.97
C SER A 76 -18.09 12.86 3.27
N SER A 77 -18.92 12.75 4.31
CA SER A 77 -18.55 12.98 5.70
C SER A 77 -18.50 11.67 6.49
N ASP A 78 -18.54 10.51 5.81
CA ASP A 78 -18.44 9.21 6.48
C ASP A 78 -17.06 9.05 7.12
N LYS A 79 -17.06 8.57 8.37
CA LYS A 79 -15.83 8.41 9.14
C LYS A 79 -14.82 7.49 8.43
N LYS A 80 -15.29 6.44 7.77
CA LYS A 80 -14.46 5.47 7.05
C LYS A 80 -13.75 6.13 5.86
N ASP A 81 -14.44 7.01 5.14
CA ASP A 81 -13.90 7.74 4.00
C ASP A 81 -12.86 8.77 4.43
N LEU A 82 -13.05 9.39 5.60
CA LEU A 82 -12.11 10.35 6.17
C LEU A 82 -10.88 9.66 6.78
N GLU A 83 -11.05 8.48 7.37
CA GLU A 83 -9.97 7.66 7.93
C GLU A 83 -9.10 7.05 6.83
N HIS A 84 -9.74 6.43 5.84
CA HIS A 84 -9.07 5.88 4.67
C HIS A 84 -9.12 6.89 3.53
N VAL A 85 -8.17 7.83 3.55
CA VAL A 85 -8.02 9.00 2.66
C VAL A 85 -8.46 8.81 1.19
N THR A 86 -8.17 7.65 0.59
CA THR A 86 -8.46 7.35 -0.83
C THR A 86 -9.64 6.39 -1.03
N TYR A 87 -10.27 5.90 0.05
CA TYR A 87 -11.33 4.90 0.01
C TYR A 87 -12.55 5.35 -0.78
N TYR A 88 -12.99 6.60 -0.59
CA TYR A 88 -14.09 7.13 -1.39
C TYR A 88 -13.75 7.12 -2.89
N ILE A 89 -12.52 7.47 -3.25
CA ILE A 89 -12.10 7.63 -4.64
C ILE A 89 -12.18 6.30 -5.40
N TYR A 90 -11.50 5.26 -4.92
CA TYR A 90 -11.48 3.99 -5.65
C TYR A 90 -12.77 3.17 -5.54
N ASN A 91 -13.69 3.52 -4.62
CA ASN A 91 -15.02 2.89 -4.54
C ASN A 91 -16.09 3.59 -5.39
N HIS A 92 -15.79 4.74 -6.01
CA HIS A 92 -16.73 5.48 -6.86
C HIS A 92 -16.16 5.65 -8.28
N PRO A 93 -15.99 4.56 -9.05
CA PRO A 93 -15.34 4.60 -10.37
C PRO A 93 -16.09 5.44 -11.42
N TYR A 94 -17.37 5.77 -11.19
CA TYR A 94 -18.11 6.70 -12.06
C TYR A 94 -17.76 8.18 -11.82
N ASP A 95 -17.18 8.49 -10.65
CA ASP A 95 -16.81 9.84 -10.26
C ASP A 95 -15.34 10.17 -10.55
N PHE A 96 -14.48 9.17 -10.78
CA PHE A 96 -13.03 9.34 -10.84
C PHE A 96 -12.42 8.50 -11.96
N ASN A 97 -11.39 9.05 -12.61
CA ASN A 97 -10.61 8.29 -13.58
C ASN A 97 -9.56 7.43 -12.87
N LEU A 98 -9.80 6.11 -12.80
CA LEU A 98 -8.99 5.17 -12.03
C LEU A 98 -8.04 4.35 -12.93
N SER A 99 -6.84 4.05 -12.43
CA SER A 99 -5.93 3.08 -13.04
C SER A 99 -5.46 2.05 -12.03
N PHE A 100 -5.57 0.77 -12.37
CA PHE A 100 -5.08 -0.32 -11.53
C PHE A 100 -4.04 -1.14 -12.30
N LEU A 101 -2.81 -1.15 -11.78
CA LEU A 101 -1.73 -1.97 -12.28
C LEU A 101 -1.83 -3.37 -11.67
N ASN A 102 -1.50 -4.40 -12.45
CA ASN A 102 -1.35 -5.74 -11.88
C ASN A 102 -0.05 -5.83 -11.09
N VAL A 103 -0.07 -6.56 -9.98
CA VAL A 103 1.16 -6.88 -9.25
C VAL A 103 1.99 -7.92 -10.02
N PRO A 104 3.31 -8.02 -9.76
CA PRO A 104 4.11 -9.18 -10.15
C PRO A 104 3.43 -10.50 -9.73
N PRO A 105 3.48 -11.57 -10.56
CA PRO A 105 2.78 -12.84 -10.27
C PRO A 105 3.12 -13.45 -8.91
N GLU A 106 4.34 -13.29 -8.43
CA GLU A 106 4.78 -13.76 -7.12
C GLU A 106 4.11 -13.04 -5.92
N LEU A 107 3.50 -11.88 -6.16
CA LEU A 107 2.72 -11.11 -5.19
C LEU A 107 1.20 -11.38 -5.29
N GLU A 108 0.76 -12.21 -6.23
CA GLU A 108 -0.65 -12.58 -6.43
C GLU A 108 -1.11 -13.61 -5.39
N ARG A 109 -1.09 -13.22 -4.10
CA ARG A 109 -1.48 -14.03 -2.95
C ARG A 109 -1.91 -13.16 -1.77
N ALA A 110 -2.58 -13.76 -0.80
CA ALA A 110 -3.24 -13.06 0.32
C ALA A 110 -2.87 -13.59 1.71
N ASP A 111 -1.86 -14.45 1.81
CA ASP A 111 -1.44 -15.10 3.05
C ASP A 111 -0.21 -14.45 3.71
N ILE A 112 0.30 -13.36 3.14
CA ILE A 112 1.42 -12.57 3.67
C ILE A 112 0.90 -11.26 4.27
N ARG A 113 1.43 -10.92 5.46
CA ARG A 113 1.12 -9.71 6.21
C ARG A 113 2.40 -9.03 6.70
N LEU A 114 2.57 -7.80 6.25
CA LEU A 114 3.75 -6.96 6.37
C LEU A 114 3.38 -5.49 6.68
N THR A 115 2.11 -5.21 6.96
CA THR A 115 1.64 -3.97 7.61
C THR A 115 1.75 -4.13 9.12
N ILE A 116 2.01 -3.04 9.85
CA ILE A 116 2.13 -3.06 11.31
C ILE A 116 0.87 -2.48 11.95
N ASP A 117 -0.10 -3.34 12.30
CA ASP A 117 -1.30 -2.93 13.05
C ASP A 117 -1.32 -3.47 14.48
N ILE A 118 -0.73 -4.65 14.71
CA ILE A 118 -0.61 -5.27 16.03
C ILE A 118 0.84 -5.54 16.41
N LYS A 119 1.09 -5.76 17.71
CA LYS A 119 2.44 -6.04 18.24
C LYS A 119 3.12 -7.22 17.53
N GLU A 120 2.37 -8.25 17.18
CA GLU A 120 2.93 -9.43 16.51
C GLU A 120 3.44 -9.09 15.09
N ASP A 121 2.77 -8.17 14.38
CA ASP A 121 3.25 -7.72 13.07
C ASP A 121 4.59 -6.99 13.18
N PHE A 122 4.75 -6.18 14.23
CA PHE A 122 6.02 -5.51 14.51
C PHE A 122 7.14 -6.53 14.75
N GLU A 123 6.90 -7.58 15.55
CA GLU A 123 7.90 -8.61 15.80
C GLU A 123 8.25 -9.39 14.51
N ILE A 124 7.25 -9.72 13.68
CA ILE A 124 7.46 -10.35 12.36
C ILE A 124 8.30 -9.44 11.45
N CYS A 125 7.92 -8.17 11.30
CA CYS A 125 8.65 -7.22 10.44
C CYS A 125 10.09 -7.01 10.93
N LYS A 126 10.28 -6.92 12.24
CA LYS A 126 11.59 -6.80 12.88
C LYS A 126 12.44 -8.06 12.65
N GLU A 127 11.86 -9.25 12.73
CA GLU A 127 12.55 -10.51 12.45
C GLU A 127 13.08 -10.54 11.01
N ILE A 128 12.24 -10.19 10.03
CA ILE A 128 12.60 -10.11 8.61
C ILE A 128 13.73 -9.08 8.41
N LEU A 129 13.57 -7.85 8.93
CA LEU A 129 14.59 -6.80 8.80
C LEU A 129 15.93 -7.20 9.41
N ASN A 130 15.91 -7.83 10.60
CA ASN A 130 17.13 -8.32 11.25
C ASN A 130 17.82 -9.39 10.42
N HIS A 131 17.07 -10.30 9.80
CA HIS A 131 17.64 -11.32 8.93
C HIS A 131 18.32 -10.68 7.72
N LEU A 132 17.63 -9.79 7.01
CA LEU A 132 18.18 -9.13 5.83
C LEU A 132 19.45 -8.33 6.18
N PHE A 133 19.40 -7.55 7.26
CA PHE A 133 20.52 -6.72 7.69
C PHE A 133 21.75 -7.54 8.12
N ARG A 134 21.56 -8.57 8.96
CA ARG A 134 22.68 -9.40 9.46
C ARG A 134 23.38 -10.18 8.37
N ASN A 135 22.67 -10.51 7.30
CA ASN A 135 23.20 -11.28 6.18
C ASN A 135 23.59 -10.38 4.99
N ASN A 136 23.54 -9.05 5.14
CA ASN A 136 23.83 -8.08 4.08
C ASN A 136 23.02 -8.34 2.79
N ILE A 137 21.73 -8.67 2.96
CA ILE A 137 20.79 -8.94 1.87
C ILE A 137 20.03 -7.65 1.57
N GLU A 138 19.95 -7.29 0.28
CA GLU A 138 19.19 -6.13 -0.18
C GLU A 138 17.70 -6.26 0.18
N MET A 139 17.11 -5.17 0.67
CA MET A 139 15.70 -5.10 1.05
C MET A 139 14.79 -4.88 -0.18
N ASN A 140 14.73 -5.87 -1.05
CA ASN A 140 13.76 -5.93 -2.15
C ASN A 140 12.70 -7.01 -1.89
N TYR A 141 11.54 -6.88 -2.53
CA TYR A 141 10.42 -7.78 -2.28
C TYR A 141 10.75 -9.24 -2.60
N LYS A 142 11.62 -9.52 -3.57
CA LYS A 142 12.04 -10.89 -3.92
C LYS A 142 12.80 -11.55 -2.78
N ASN A 143 13.73 -10.84 -2.16
CA ASN A 143 14.49 -11.33 -1.01
C ASN A 143 13.60 -11.50 0.23
N ILE A 144 12.65 -10.59 0.45
CA ILE A 144 11.66 -10.70 1.52
C ILE A 144 10.79 -11.95 1.32
N LEU A 145 10.25 -12.16 0.12
CA LEU A 145 9.47 -13.34 -0.22
C LEU A 145 10.28 -14.62 -0.07
N ASN A 146 11.54 -14.62 -0.50
CA ASN A 146 12.42 -15.77 -0.36
C ASN A 146 12.62 -16.13 1.12
N TYR A 147 12.84 -15.14 1.98
CA TYR A 147 12.93 -15.40 3.42
C TYR A 147 11.62 -15.97 3.97
N ILE A 148 10.46 -15.38 3.66
CA ILE A 148 9.15 -15.86 4.15
C ILE A 148 8.85 -17.28 3.68
N ASN A 149 9.06 -17.57 2.39
CA ASN A 149 8.78 -18.88 1.80
C ASN A 149 9.66 -19.99 2.39
N ASN A 150 10.89 -19.67 2.80
CA ASN A 150 11.80 -20.61 3.48
C ASN A 150 11.57 -20.70 4.99
N ASN A 151 10.61 -19.95 5.55
CA ASN A 151 10.27 -19.97 6.97
C ASN A 151 8.76 -20.23 7.17
N PRO A 152 8.29 -21.49 7.04
CA PRO A 152 6.86 -21.81 7.12
C PRO A 152 6.18 -21.37 8.42
N LEU A 153 6.88 -21.44 9.56
CA LEU A 153 6.35 -20.98 10.86
C LEU A 153 6.07 -19.47 10.87
N LEU A 154 6.89 -18.68 10.18
CA LEU A 154 6.69 -17.24 10.03
C LEU A 154 5.42 -16.96 9.21
N LEU A 155 5.24 -17.70 8.10
CA LEU A 155 4.05 -17.60 7.26
C LEU A 155 2.78 -18.03 8.00
N GLU A 156 2.84 -19.06 8.85
CA GLU A 156 1.69 -19.46 9.67
C GLU A 156 1.31 -18.39 10.71
N ARG A 157 2.29 -17.70 11.31
CA ARG A 157 2.02 -16.53 12.17
C ARG A 157 1.32 -15.40 11.40
N MET A 158 1.78 -15.10 10.19
CA MET A 158 1.13 -14.11 9.32
C MET A 158 -0.33 -14.50 9.00
N LYS A 159 -0.57 -15.74 8.57
CA LYS A 159 -1.93 -16.27 8.30
C LYS A 159 -2.82 -16.24 9.53
N TYR A 160 -2.26 -16.56 10.70
CA TYR A 160 -2.98 -16.48 11.97
C TYR A 160 -3.41 -15.03 12.23
N ASN A 161 -2.49 -14.07 12.12
CA ASN A 161 -2.80 -12.65 12.31
C ASN A 161 -3.88 -12.18 11.35
N ILE A 162 -3.76 -12.45 10.04
CA ILE A 162 -4.76 -12.05 9.02
C ILE A 162 -6.19 -12.48 9.40
N LYS A 163 -6.35 -13.65 10.03
CA LYS A 163 -7.67 -14.17 10.45
C LYS A 163 -8.19 -13.58 11.76
N HIS A 164 -7.32 -13.04 12.61
CA HIS A 164 -7.65 -12.67 14.00
C HIS A 164 -7.42 -11.19 14.33
N SER A 165 -6.75 -10.43 13.46
CA SER A 165 -6.66 -8.96 13.55
C SER A 165 -7.94 -8.34 12.99
N LYS A 166 -8.57 -7.46 13.77
CA LYS A 166 -9.74 -6.67 13.37
C LYS A 166 -9.33 -5.40 12.66
#